data_AF-A0A822F0J3-F1
#
_entry.id   AF-A0A822F0J3-F1
#
_cell.length_a   1.000
_cell.length_b   1.000
_cell.length_c   1.000
_cell.angle_alpha   90.00
_cell.angle_beta   90.00
_cell.angle_gamma   90.00
#
_symmetry.space_group_name_H-M   'P 1'
#
loop_
_entity.id
_entity.type
_entity.pdbx_description
1 polymer ?
#
loop_
_entity_poly.entity_id
_entity_poly.type
_entity_poly.pdbx_seq_one_letter_code
_entity_poly.pdbx_strand_id
1 'polypeptide(L)' 'MDIKQRNDVIKEFRTGVSRILVRTDTLGSDTYIPQVSLVINYDLPTNRESYVHR' A
#
# COMPACT_ATOMS: atom_id res chain seq x y z
N MET A 1 5.70 -10.61 7.36
CA MET A 1 6.66 -9.55 7.01
C MET A 1 7.01 -8.82 8.29
N ASP A 2 8.30 -8.68 8.60
CA ASP A 2 8.72 -7.89 9.75
C ASP A 2 8.42 -6.40 9.50
N ILE A 3 8.12 -5.63 10.55
CA ILE A 3 7.83 -4.19 10.49
C ILE A 3 9.00 -3.44 9.84
N LYS A 4 10.23 -3.89 10.12
CA LYS A 4 11.44 -3.30 9.54
C LYS A 4 11.46 -3.42 8.01
N GLN A 5 11.24 -4.63 7.50
CA GLN A 5 11.18 -4.88 6.06
C GLN A 5 10.08 -4.06 5.38
N ARG A 6 8.93 -3.91 6.04
CA ARG A 6 7.82 -3.10 5.53
C ARG A 6 8.22 -1.63 5.39
N ASN A 7 8.88 -1.07 6.40
CA ASN A 7 9.33 0.32 6.37
C ASN A 7 10.40 0.56 5.29
N ASP A 8 11.28 -0.42 5.07
CA ASP A 8 12.29 -0.34 4.01
C ASP A 8 11.65 -0.31 2.61
N VAL A 9 10.67 -1.18 2.34
CA VAL A 9 9.93 -1.18 1.06
C VAL A 9 9.17 0.14 0.85
N ILE A 10 8.53 0.68 1.90
CA ILE A 10 7.84 1.98 1.81
C ILE A 10 8.83 3.11 1.54
N LYS A 11 10.02 3.05 2.15
CA LYS A 11 11.08 4.03 1.93
C LYS A 11 11.58 4.00 0.49
N GLU A 12 11.83 2.81 -0.07
CA GLU A 12 12.24 2.64 -1.48
C GLU A 12 11.18 3.16 -2.47
N PHE A 13 9.90 2.95 -2.17
CA PHE A 13 8.82 3.50 -2.96
C PHE A 13 8.76 5.03 -2.88
N ARG A 14 8.95 5.60 -1.67
CA ARG A 14 9.00 7.06 -1.46
C ARG A 14 10.17 7.75 -2.15
N THR A 15 11.33 7.09 -2.21
CA THR A 15 12.52 7.65 -2.89
C THR A 15 12.46 7.45 -4.40
N GLY A 16 11.43 6.78 -4.93
CA GLY A 16 11.25 6.53 -6.35
C GLY A 16 12.16 5.41 -6.90
N VAL A 17 12.85 4.67 -6.01
CA VAL A 17 13.64 3.49 -6.39
C VAL A 17 12.71 2.40 -6.91
N SER A 18 11.57 2.20 -6.24
CA SER A 18 10.46 1.42 -6.77
C SER A 18 9.34 2.35 -7.25
N ARG A 19 8.85 2.13 -8.47
CA ARG A 19 7.74 2.90 -9.06
C ARG A 19 6.37 2.28 -8.83
N ILE A 20 6.32 1.02 -8.43
CA ILE A 20 5.09 0.25 -8.26
C ILE A 20 5.14 -0.43 -6.89
N LEU A 21 4.09 -0.23 -6.10
CA LEU A 21 3.91 -0.89 -4.81
C LEU A 21 2.71 -1.84 -4.93
N VAL A 22 2.95 -3.13 -4.67
CA VAL A 22 1.91 -4.16 -4.64
C VAL A 22 1.70 -4.59 -3.20
N ARG A 23 0.45 -4.55 -2.72
CA ARG A 23 0.10 -4.90 -1.34
C ARG A 23 -1.29 -5.54 -1.27
N THR A 24 -1.45 -6.47 -0.32
CA THR A 24 -2.74 -7.05 0.05
C THR A 24 -3.36 -6.30 1.24
N ASP A 25 -4.69 -6.24 1.24
CA ASP A 25 -5.51 -5.51 2.22
C ASP A 25 -5.48 -6.10 3.65
N THR A 26 -4.80 -7.23 3.83
CA THR A 26 -4.67 -7.98 5.10
C THR A 26 -3.72 -7.34 6.11
N LEU A 27 -3.05 -6.26 5.75
CA LEU A 27 -2.13 -5.54 6.65
C LEU A 27 -2.86 -4.29 7.11
N GLY A 28 -3.07 -4.15 8.42
CA GLY A 28 -3.86 -3.09 9.04
C GLY A 28 -3.56 -1.66 8.56
N SER A 29 -4.58 -0.83 8.70
CA SER A 29 -4.67 0.57 8.24
C SER A 29 -3.61 1.53 8.79
N ASP A 30 -2.71 1.06 9.66
CA ASP A 30 -1.76 1.90 10.40
C ASP A 30 -0.46 2.21 9.64
N THR A 31 -0.47 2.08 8.32
CA THR A 31 0.74 2.31 7.52
C THR A 31 0.50 3.46 6.57
N TYR A 32 1.17 4.56 6.86
CA TYR A 32 1.16 5.78 6.07
C TYR A 32 1.79 5.51 4.69
N ILE A 33 0.94 5.35 3.68
CA ILE A 33 1.35 5.25 2.27
C ILE A 33 1.56 6.68 1.77
N PRO A 34 2.64 6.97 1.04
CA PRO A 34 2.82 8.29 0.43
C PRO A 34 1.71 8.61 -0.58
N GLN A 35 1.51 9.89 -0.87
CA GLN A 35 0.57 10.31 -1.92
C GLN A 35 0.95 9.68 -3.26
N VAL A 36 0.01 8.95 -3.86
CA VAL A 36 0.16 8.31 -5.18
C VAL A 36 -0.80 8.92 -6.18
N SER A 37 -0.42 8.93 -7.46
CA SER A 37 -1.25 9.46 -8.54
C SER A 37 -2.28 8.45 -9.08
N LEU A 38 -2.05 7.15 -8.83
CA LEU A 38 -2.88 6.07 -9.35
C LEU A 38 -2.93 4.92 -8.35
N VAL A 39 -4.14 4.46 -8.06
CA VAL A 39 -4.41 3.24 -7.30
C VAL A 39 -5.14 2.27 -8.22
N ILE A 40 -4.64 1.05 -8.34
CA ILE A 40 -5.27 -0.02 -9.13
C ILE A 40 -5.72 -1.11 -8.16
N ASN A 41 -7.04 -1.29 -8.05
CA ASN A 41 -7.63 -2.41 -7.33
C ASN A 41 -7.63 -3.65 -8.25
N TYR A 42 -6.63 -4.53 -8.07
CA TYR A 42 -6.55 -5.77 -8.83
C TYR A 42 -7.72 -6.71 -8.51
N ASP A 43 -8.01 -6.88 -7.22
CA ASP A 43 -9.17 -7.59 -6.72
C ASP A 43 -10.21 -6.60 -6.18
N LEU A 44 -11.47 -6.78 -6.58
CA LEU A 44 -12.57 -5.93 -6.13
C LEU A 44 -12.76 -6.12 -4.60
N PRO A 45 -12.74 -5.06 -3.80
CA PRO A 45 -12.99 -5.18 -2.36
C PRO A 45 -14.40 -5.71 -2.09
N THR A 46 -14.52 -6.58 -1.08
CA THR A 46 -15.79 -7.21 -0.69
C THR A 46 -16.73 -6.27 0.07
N ASN A 47 -16.20 -5.18 0.61
CA ASN A 47 -16.96 -4.17 1.33
C ASN A 47 -16.60 -2.75 0.85
N ARG A 48 -17.54 -1.82 1.01
CA ARG A 48 -17.39 -0.43 0.56
C ARG A 48 -16.29 0.32 1.31
N GLU A 49 -16.12 0.04 2.60
CA GLU A 49 -15.15 0.74 3.44
C GLU A 49 -13.72 0.46 2.98
N SER A 50 -13.38 -0.80 2.71
CA SER A 50 -12.11 -1.21 2.12
C SER A 50 -11.85 -0.52 0.78
N TYR A 51 -12.87 -0.26 -0.04
CA TYR A 51 -12.67 0.51 -1.27
C TYR A 51 -12.25 1.95 -1.01
N VAL A 52 -12.87 2.62 -0.02
CA VAL A 52 -12.59 4.02 0.31
C VAL A 52 -11.23 4.19 0.99
N HIS A 53 -10.74 3.17 1.71
CA HIS A 53 -9.46 3.21 2.40
C HIS A 53 -8.24 2.82 1.52
N ARG A 54 -8.47 2.21 0.36
CA ARG A 54 -7.41 1.75 -0.55
C ARG A 54 -6.87 2.85 -1.46
#